data_AF-A0A7V2JYQ8-F1
#
_entry.id   AF-A0A7V2JYQ8-F1
#
_cell.length_a   1.000
_cell.length_b   1.000
_cell.length_c   1.000
_cell.angle_alpha   90.00
_cell.angle_beta   90.00
_cell.angle_gamma   90.00
#
_symmetry.space_group_name_H-M   'P 1'
#
loop_
_entity.id
_entity.type
_entity.pdbx_description
1 polymer ?
#
loop_
_entity_poly.entity_id
_entity_poly.type
_entity_poly.pdbx_seq_one_letter_code
_entity_poly.pdbx_strand_id
1 'polypeptide(L)'
;MTKKVKRRIMIYASIGIGGAILWSIIHWVGWRRITHEFLSLGALGGAVFFVNALLIFFLWALTWRILLRAYGVERSWRELLGAFAAGYTITYVT
;
A
#
# COMPACT_ATOMS: atom_id res chain seq x y z
N MET A 1 6.72 28.96 19.18
CA MET A 1 6.43 27.51 19.15
C MET A 1 7.68 26.77 18.68
N THR A 2 8.18 25.76 19.41
CA THR A 2 9.42 25.07 19.02
C THR A 2 9.18 24.16 17.81
N LYS A 3 10.20 23.96 16.95
CA LYS A 3 10.10 23.10 15.74
C LYS A 3 9.55 21.70 16.06
N LYS A 4 9.87 21.16 17.24
CA LYS A 4 9.37 19.86 17.75
C LYS A 4 7.85 19.86 17.99
N VAL A 5 7.30 20.92 18.57
CA VAL A 5 5.85 21.04 18.85
C VAL A 5 5.05 21.19 17.55
N LYS A 6 5.55 22.00 16.60
CA LYS A 6 4.91 22.14 15.27
C LYS A 6 4.83 20.79 14.53
N ARG A 7 5.90 19.99 14.55
CA ARG A 7 5.93 18.66 13.94
C ARG A 7 4.91 17.70 14.58
N ARG A 8 4.82 17.68 15.92
CA ARG A 8 3.85 16.83 16.63
C ARG A 8 2.41 17.20 16.28
N ILE A 9 2.08 18.48 16.29
CA ILE A 9 0.72 18.95 15.93
C ILE A 9 0.36 18.55 14.50
N MET A 10 1.30 18.69 13.56
CA MET A 10 1.07 18.31 12.17
C MET A 10 0.85 16.80 12.00
N ILE A 11 1.58 15.96 12.75
CA ILE A 11 1.37 14.51 12.77
C ILE A 11 -0.03 14.19 13.31
N TYR A 12 -0.41 14.74 14.47
CA TYR A 12 -1.74 14.51 15.05
C TYR A 12 -2.87 15.02 14.16
N ALA A 13 -2.68 16.18 13.51
CA ALA A 13 -3.64 16.70 12.54
C ALA A 13 -3.77 15.78 11.32
N SER A 14 -2.65 15.26 10.80
CA SER A 14 -2.67 14.34 9.65
C SER A 14 -3.37 13.03 10.00
N ILE A 15 -3.08 12.47 11.18
CA ILE A 15 -3.77 11.28 11.70
C ILE A 15 -5.26 11.56 11.89
N GLY A 16 -5.61 12.70 12.49
CA GLY A 16 -7.00 13.09 12.72
C GLY A 16 -7.79 13.28 11.43
N ILE A 17 -7.21 13.96 10.44
CA ILE A 17 -7.82 14.16 9.12
C ILE A 17 -7.97 12.83 8.38
N GLY A 18 -6.91 12.02 8.33
CA GLY A 18 -6.95 10.70 7.71
C GLY A 18 -8.00 9.79 8.35
N GLY A 19 -8.06 9.77 9.68
CA GLY A 19 -9.06 9.02 10.44
C GLY A 19 -10.48 9.53 10.20
N ALA A 20 -10.69 10.84 10.14
CA ALA A 20 -11.99 11.43 9.86
C ALA A 20 -12.48 11.10 8.45
N ILE A 21 -11.59 11.14 7.45
CA ILE A 21 -11.91 10.72 6.07
C ILE A 21 -12.28 9.24 6.04
N LEU A 22 -11.46 8.38 6.64
CA LEU A 22 -11.71 6.92 6.68
C LEU A 22 -13.05 6.62 7.37
N TRP A 23 -13.30 7.25 8.52
CA TRP A 23 -14.56 7.11 9.25
C TRP A 23 -15.75 7.56 8.41
N SER A 24 -15.64 8.70 7.71
CA SER A 24 -16.71 9.23 6.87
C SER A 24 -17.06 8.25 5.75
N ILE A 25 -16.06 7.64 5.10
CA ILE A 25 -16.27 6.64 4.05
C ILE A 25 -16.96 5.39 4.62
N ILE A 26 -16.46 4.86 5.73
CA ILE A 26 -17.02 3.65 6.36
C ILE A 26 -18.47 3.89 6.80
N HIS A 27 -18.75 5.07 7.37
CA HIS A 27 -20.09 5.43 7.80
C HIS A 27 -21.04 5.63 6.61
N TRP A 28 -20.58 6.27 5.53
CA TRP A 28 -21.36 6.46 4.31
C TRP A 28 -21.74 5.14 3.64
N VAL A 29 -20.76 4.25 3.43
CA VAL A 29 -20.99 2.97 2.75
C VAL A 29 -21.70 1.97 3.67
N GLY A 30 -21.49 2.10 4.98
CA GLY A 30 -22.02 1.23 6.01
C GLY A 30 -21.12 0.01 6.23
N TRP A 31 -20.50 -0.07 7.41
CA TRP A 31 -19.60 -1.17 7.80
C TRP A 31 -20.18 -2.58 7.56
N ARG A 32 -21.49 -2.76 7.81
CA ARG A 32 -22.17 -4.05 7.59
C ARG A 32 -22.21 -4.45 6.11
N ARG A 33 -22.39 -3.49 5.20
CA ARG A 33 -22.39 -3.74 3.75
C ARG A 33 -20.98 -4.10 3.29
N ILE A 34 -19.96 -3.35 3.72
CA ILE A 34 -18.55 -3.62 3.40
C ILE A 34 -18.17 -5.04 3.81
N THR A 35 -18.47 -5.41 5.06
CA THR A 35 -18.15 -6.75 5.59
C THR A 35 -18.94 -7.85 4.88
N HIS A 36 -20.22 -7.64 4.58
CA HIS A 36 -21.03 -8.61 3.85
C HIS A 36 -20.51 -8.82 2.42
N GLU A 37 -20.21 -7.75 1.68
CA GLU A 37 -19.67 -7.86 0.32
C GLU A 37 -18.30 -8.54 0.32
N PHE A 38 -17.43 -8.19 1.26
CA PHE A 38 -16.13 -8.82 1.41
C PHE A 38 -16.26 -10.34 1.68
N LEU A 39 -17.18 -10.74 2.57
CA LEU A 39 -17.43 -12.16 2.84
C LEU A 39 -18.11 -12.86 1.65
N SER A 40 -18.95 -12.17 0.88
CA SER A 40 -19.64 -12.73 -0.28
C SER A 40 -18.71 -13.05 -1.46
N LEU A 41 -17.52 -12.44 -1.52
CA LEU A 41 -16.48 -12.80 -2.50
C LEU A 41 -16.07 -14.27 -2.39
N GLY A 42 -16.18 -14.85 -1.18
CA GLY A 42 -15.79 -16.22 -0.90
C GLY A 42 -14.31 -16.50 -1.18
N ALA A 43 -13.92 -17.77 -1.06
CA ALA A 43 -12.55 -18.20 -1.27
C ALA A 43 -12.04 -17.90 -2.70
N LEU A 44 -12.90 -18.01 -3.71
CA LEU A 44 -12.51 -17.77 -5.10
C LEU A 44 -12.25 -16.29 -5.37
N GLY A 45 -13.13 -15.39 -4.90
CA GLY A 45 -12.90 -13.95 -5.03
C GLY A 45 -11.65 -13.50 -4.28
N GLY A 46 -11.40 -14.04 -3.08
CA GLY A 46 -10.17 -13.82 -2.33
C GLY A 46 -8.91 -14.30 -3.07
N ALA A 47 -8.96 -15.49 -3.67
CA ALA A 47 -7.86 -16.03 -4.46
C ALA A 47 -7.57 -15.17 -5.70
N VAL A 48 -8.59 -14.77 -6.45
CA VAL A 48 -8.44 -13.89 -7.63
C VAL A 48 -7.85 -12.54 -7.23
N PHE A 49 -8.32 -11.95 -6.14
CA PHE A 49 -7.77 -10.70 -5.61
C PHE A 49 -6.27 -10.85 -5.28
N PHE A 50 -5.89 -11.93 -4.60
CA PHE A 50 -4.50 -12.17 -4.22
C PHE A 50 -3.59 -12.39 -5.43
N VAL A 51 -4.05 -13.19 -6.40
CA VAL A 51 -3.33 -13.41 -7.67
C VAL A 51 -3.16 -12.10 -8.43
N ASN A 52 -4.21 -11.26 -8.48
CA ASN A 52 -4.13 -9.95 -9.12
C ASN A 52 -3.14 -9.02 -8.41
N ALA A 53 -3.14 -8.99 -7.08
CA ALA A 53 -2.18 -8.20 -6.31
C ALA A 53 -0.73 -8.63 -6.59
N LEU A 54 -0.47 -9.94 -6.65
CA LEU A 54 0.84 -10.47 -7.03
C LEU A 54 1.21 -10.09 -8.46
N LEU A 55 0.28 -10.17 -9.41
CA LEU A 55 0.51 -9.81 -10.81
C LEU A 55 0.92 -8.34 -10.93
N ILE A 56 0.19 -7.43 -10.27
CA ILE A 56 0.49 -5.99 -10.23
C ILE A 56 1.89 -5.78 -9.64
N PHE A 57 2.22 -6.44 -8.54
CA PHE A 57 3.54 -6.35 -7.91
C PHE A 57 4.65 -6.83 -8.87
N PHE A 58 4.46 -7.95 -9.56
CA PHE A 58 5.44 -8.45 -10.53
C PHE A 58 5.58 -7.55 -11.76
N LEU A 59 4.49 -6.99 -12.27
CA LEU A 59 4.52 -6.02 -13.37
C LEU A 59 5.27 -4.75 -12.98
N TRP A 60 5.06 -4.27 -11.75
CA TRP A 60 5.79 -3.14 -11.21
C TRP A 60 7.28 -3.45 -11.10
N ALA A 61 7.64 -4.62 -10.55
CA ALA A 61 9.03 -5.06 -10.48
C ALA A 61 9.66 -5.21 -11.87
N LEU A 62 8.95 -5.80 -12.83
CA LEU A 62 9.42 -5.93 -14.21
C LEU A 62 9.68 -4.57 -14.85
N THR A 63 8.78 -3.60 -14.64
CA THR A 63 8.93 -2.23 -15.13
C THR A 63 10.23 -1.61 -14.62
N TRP A 64 10.50 -1.72 -13.32
CA TRP A 64 11.75 -1.22 -12.76
C TRP A 64 12.98 -1.95 -13.26
N ARG A 65 12.90 -3.27 -13.45
CA ARG A 65 14.00 -4.04 -14.02
C ARG A 65 14.33 -3.58 -15.44
N ILE A 66 13.32 -3.34 -16.27
CA ILE A 66 13.50 -2.83 -17.64
C ILE A 66 14.15 -1.45 -17.59
N LEU A 67 13.64 -0.57 -16.72
CA LEU A 67 14.15 0.78 -16.57
C LEU A 67 15.62 0.78 -16.11
N LEU A 68 15.98 0.01 -15.08
CA LEU A 68 17.36 -0.11 -14.60
C LEU A 68 18.30 -0.65 -15.68
N ARG A 69 17.86 -1.66 -16.44
CA ARG A 69 18.62 -2.19 -17.58
C ARG A 69 18.85 -1.14 -18.67
N ALA A 70 17.86 -0.30 -18.97
CA ALA A 70 18.01 0.79 -19.94
C ALA A 70 19.06 1.82 -19.49
N TYR A 71 19.28 1.97 -18.18
CA TYR A 71 20.37 2.80 -17.61
C TYR A 71 21.71 2.04 -17.47
N GLY A 72 21.83 0.81 -17.98
CA GLY A 72 23.03 -0.01 -17.85
C GLY A 72 23.24 -0.63 -16.46
N VAL A 73 22.24 -0.56 -15.59
CA VAL A 73 22.30 -1.13 -14.24
C VAL A 73 21.71 -2.54 -14.25
N GLU A 74 22.58 -3.54 -14.26
CA GLU A 74 22.16 -4.93 -14.16
C GLU A 74 22.00 -5.36 -12.70
N ARG A 75 20.78 -5.75 -12.33
CA ARG A 75 20.46 -6.33 -11.01
C ARG A 75 19.71 -7.64 -11.17
N SER A 76 20.01 -8.57 -10.27
CA SER A 76 19.32 -9.86 -10.23
C SER A 76 17.86 -9.67 -9.78
N TRP A 77 16.99 -10.64 -10.10
CA TRP A 77 15.61 -10.61 -9.61
C TRP A 77 15.54 -10.63 -8.08
N ARG A 78 16.46 -11.35 -7.42
CA ARG A 78 16.53 -11.42 -5.96
C ARG A 78 16.81 -10.06 -5.33
N GLU A 79 17.79 -9.33 -5.84
CA GLU A 79 18.13 -8.00 -5.30
C GLU A 79 16.99 -7.00 -5.50
N LEU A 80 16.38 -7.01 -6.70
CA LEU A 80 15.28 -6.10 -7.03
C LEU A 80 14.05 -6.35 -6.15
N LEU A 81 13.62 -7.61 -6.03
CA LEU A 81 12.48 -7.98 -5.19
C LEU A 81 12.78 -7.76 -3.71
N GLY A 82 14.02 -8.00 -3.27
CA GLY A 82 14.46 -7.68 -1.91
C GLY A 82 14.38 -6.18 -1.60
N ALA A 83 14.82 -5.33 -2.54
CA ALA A 83 14.70 -3.88 -2.41
C ALA A 83 13.23 -3.43 -2.36
N PHE A 84 12.34 -4.03 -3.15
CA PHE A 84 10.91 -3.73 -3.06
C PHE A 84 10.28 -4.20 -1.77
N ALA A 85 10.60 -5.40 -1.28
CA ALA A 85 10.08 -5.89 -0.02
C ALA A 85 10.52 -4.98 1.14
N ALA A 86 11.79 -4.55 1.16
CA ALA A 86 12.30 -3.59 2.12
C ALA A 86 11.60 -2.22 1.98
N GLY A 87 11.45 -1.71 0.76
CA GLY A 87 10.75 -0.46 0.47
C GLY A 87 9.29 -0.48 0.92
N TYR A 88 8.54 -1.52 0.57
CA TYR A 88 7.16 -1.72 1.03
C TYR A 88 7.07 -1.77 2.55
N THR A 89 7.97 -2.52 3.20
CA THR A 89 8.00 -2.61 4.66
C THR A 89 8.22 -1.23 5.27
N ILE A 90 9.14 -0.43 4.73
CA ILE A 90 9.37 0.94 5.21
C ILE A 90 8.12 1.79 4.98
N THR A 91 7.58 1.83 3.76
CA THR A 91 6.41 2.66 3.40
C THR A 91 5.14 2.34 4.19
N TYR A 92 4.94 1.09 4.60
CA TYR A 92 3.78 0.72 5.42
C TYR A 92 4.02 0.89 6.93
N VAL A 93 5.29 0.96 7.38
CA VAL A 93 5.65 1.18 8.79
C VAL A 93 5.85 2.67 9.10
N THR A 94 6.24 3.49 8.12
CA THR A 94 6.45 4.94 8.25
C THR A 94 5.30 5.75 7.69
#